data_AF-A0A2E2N503-F1
#
_entry.id   AF-A0A2E2N503-F1
#
_cell.length_a   1.000
_cell.length_b   1.000
_cell.length_c   1.000
_cell.angle_alpha   90.00
_cell.angle_beta   90.00
_cell.angle_gamma   90.00
#
_symmetry.space_group_name_H-M   'P 1'
#
loop_
_entity.id
_entity.type
_entity.pdbx_description
1 polymer ?
#
loop_
_entity_poly.entity_id
_entity_poly.type
_entity_poly.pdbx_seq_one_letter_code
_entity_poly.pdbx_strand_id
1 'polypeptide(L)'
;MTHPLKPAAIAIAASTLLSACSDGASSTPNVAIGPPASTTQLVSKLLLDAHGVKEDDYSAYQEGFGAALDGVQDGNIDLSIGILGLPSGSIENLQAAAGDVRMIGLGDEAVDYIEANSEYRRFVIPQDSYEFLDQDVTTVTAYAVLVGNTHSIDEELGYELARLMHEKAEENTHAQSAFMTLENALNGSAGIPIHPGAKRYYEEQGLEVSNPVAQLEIQGDKSEYILGTGSQGGTYYPLGGEMATIWNNYLDGANFTNIETGASIENLVSIRDDRMDLGMTVHAPAKDAVSGNGEFDDNAIGNVAFIGHIYPEVIQIVTREDSGITSLDDLAK
;
A
#
# COMPACT_ATOMS: atom_id res chain seq x y z
N MET A 1 -7.31 82.00 28.03
CA MET A 1 -6.87 81.17 29.16
C MET A 1 -8.05 80.31 29.60
N THR A 2 -8.47 79.36 28.75
CA THR A 2 -8.08 77.93 28.72
C THR A 2 -8.70 77.12 29.87
N HIS A 3 -9.85 76.50 29.59
CA HIS A 3 -10.48 75.43 30.37
C HIS A 3 -9.55 74.22 30.47
N PRO A 4 -9.47 73.53 31.62
CA PRO A 4 -8.81 72.23 31.69
C PRO A 4 -9.76 71.12 31.23
N LEU A 5 -9.25 70.31 30.31
CA LEU A 5 -9.87 69.09 29.78
C LEU A 5 -9.93 67.99 30.86
N LYS A 6 -11.04 67.24 30.89
CA LYS A 6 -11.18 65.98 31.64
C LYS A 6 -10.33 64.88 30.98
N PRO A 7 -9.70 63.96 31.75
CA PRO A 7 -9.02 62.81 31.17
C PRO A 7 -10.02 61.76 30.69
N ALA A 8 -9.74 61.20 29.50
CA ALA A 8 -10.49 60.10 28.90
C ALA A 8 -10.17 58.78 29.63
N ALA A 9 -11.21 58.01 29.93
CA ALA A 9 -11.09 56.65 30.44
C ALA A 9 -10.74 55.70 29.29
N ILE A 10 -9.61 55.00 29.42
CA ILE A 10 -9.24 53.87 28.55
C ILE A 10 -10.00 52.64 29.09
N ALA A 11 -10.97 52.17 28.33
CA ALA A 11 -11.62 50.89 28.58
C ALA A 11 -10.74 49.77 28.03
N ILE A 12 -10.17 48.96 28.93
CA ILE A 12 -9.50 47.70 28.58
C ILE A 12 -10.62 46.68 28.34
N ALA A 13 -10.84 46.32 27.07
CA ALA A 13 -11.69 45.19 26.72
C ALA A 13 -10.95 43.90 27.07
N ALA A 14 -11.33 43.28 28.20
CA ALA A 14 -10.97 41.91 28.49
C ALA A 14 -11.73 41.00 27.52
N SER A 15 -11.05 40.53 26.48
CA SER A 15 -11.53 39.46 25.61
C SER A 15 -11.58 38.16 26.43
N THR A 16 -12.75 37.88 26.99
CA THR A 16 -13.08 36.53 27.43
C THR A 16 -13.19 35.68 26.17
N LEU A 17 -12.19 34.84 25.92
CA LEU A 17 -12.31 33.72 24.99
C LEU A 17 -13.43 32.83 25.54
N LEU A 18 -14.64 33.00 25.01
CA LEU A 18 -15.63 31.95 25.09
C LEU A 18 -15.04 30.76 24.33
N SER A 19 -14.67 29.71 25.07
CA SER A 19 -14.62 28.36 24.54
C SER A 19 -15.99 28.09 23.92
N ALA A 20 -16.06 28.14 22.60
CA ALA A 20 -17.17 27.58 21.87
C ALA A 20 -17.02 26.05 21.98
N CYS A 21 -17.71 25.46 22.95
CA CYS A 21 -18.16 24.09 22.80
C CYS A 21 -19.07 24.09 21.57
N SER A 22 -18.57 23.58 20.45
CA SER A 22 -19.42 23.25 19.31
C SER A 22 -20.16 21.95 19.64
N ASP A 23 -21.32 22.09 20.25
CA ASP A 23 -22.34 21.05 20.22
C ASP A 23 -22.80 20.85 18.76
N GLY A 24 -22.53 19.68 18.18
CA GLY A 24 -23.47 19.02 17.27
C GLY A 24 -23.47 19.37 15.78
N ALA A 25 -22.36 19.79 15.18
CA ALA A 25 -22.15 19.64 13.74
C ALA A 25 -20.96 18.69 13.54
N SER A 26 -21.24 17.42 13.24
CA SER A 26 -20.20 16.50 12.75
C SER A 26 -19.54 17.18 11.55
N SER A 27 -18.30 17.62 11.72
CA SER A 27 -17.45 18.00 10.60
C SER A 27 -17.38 16.81 9.65
N THR A 28 -17.37 17.08 8.36
CA THR A 28 -17.09 16.06 7.35
C THR A 28 -15.78 15.36 7.70
N PRO A 29 -15.78 14.04 7.95
CA PRO A 29 -14.59 13.31 8.38
C PRO A 29 -13.49 13.38 7.31
N ASN A 30 -12.25 13.52 7.76
CA ASN A 30 -11.05 13.52 6.92
C ASN A 30 -10.56 12.07 6.78
N VAL A 31 -10.59 11.53 5.57
CA VAL A 31 -10.27 10.12 5.32
C VAL A 31 -9.06 10.02 4.39
N ALA A 32 -7.99 9.37 4.87
CA ALA A 32 -6.87 9.00 4.02
C ALA A 32 -7.22 7.77 3.20
N ILE A 33 -7.35 7.97 1.88
CA ILE A 33 -7.68 6.93 0.90
C ILE A 33 -6.46 6.45 0.12
N GLY A 34 -5.27 6.96 0.43
CA GLY A 34 -4.00 6.61 -0.21
C GLY A 34 -3.66 7.43 -1.46
N PRO A 35 -2.41 7.32 -1.95
CA PRO A 35 -1.89 8.15 -3.04
C PRO A 35 -2.68 8.03 -4.34
N PRO A 36 -2.66 9.06 -5.20
CA PRO A 36 -3.16 8.94 -6.57
C PRO A 36 -2.45 7.78 -7.30
N ALA A 37 -3.17 7.07 -8.16
CA ALA A 37 -2.63 5.92 -8.89
C ALA A 37 -2.00 4.86 -7.95
N SER A 38 -2.70 4.52 -6.88
CA SER A 38 -2.36 3.43 -5.97
C SER A 38 -3.49 2.43 -5.87
N THR A 39 -3.16 1.17 -5.59
CA THR A 39 -4.19 0.15 -5.28
C THR A 39 -4.96 0.53 -4.01
N THR A 40 -4.29 1.16 -3.04
CA THR A 40 -4.93 1.69 -1.82
C THR A 40 -6.10 2.59 -2.16
N GLN A 41 -5.96 3.47 -3.15
CA GLN A 41 -7.02 4.36 -3.57
C GLN A 41 -8.19 3.63 -4.23
N LEU A 42 -7.91 2.66 -5.12
CA LEU A 42 -8.94 1.86 -5.74
C LEU A 42 -9.75 1.08 -4.69
N VAL A 43 -9.05 0.42 -3.76
CA VAL A 43 -9.70 -0.40 -2.75
C VAL A 43 -10.41 0.44 -1.69
N SER A 44 -9.88 1.62 -1.33
CA SER A 44 -10.57 2.55 -0.43
C SER A 44 -11.92 2.97 -0.99
N LYS A 45 -11.98 3.32 -2.28
CA LYS A 45 -13.24 3.66 -2.95
C LYS A 45 -14.21 2.48 -2.98
N LEU A 46 -13.73 1.29 -3.34
CA LEU A 46 -14.55 0.07 -3.32
C LEU A 46 -15.14 -0.21 -1.94
N LEU A 47 -14.35 -0.06 -0.87
CA LEU A 47 -14.79 -0.26 0.50
C LEU A 47 -15.85 0.77 0.91
N LEU A 48 -15.60 2.05 0.62
CA LEU A 48 -16.54 3.13 0.94
C LEU A 48 -17.87 2.96 0.18
N ASP A 49 -17.80 2.66 -1.12
CA ASP A 49 -18.98 2.37 -1.96
C ASP A 49 -19.78 1.17 -1.43
N ALA A 50 -19.10 0.10 -0.97
CA ALA A 50 -19.75 -1.07 -0.39
C ALA A 50 -20.52 -0.78 0.91
N HIS A 51 -20.14 0.28 1.63
CA HIS A 51 -20.84 0.77 2.83
C HIS A 51 -21.77 1.96 2.52
N GLY A 52 -22.00 2.26 1.24
CA GLY A 52 -22.89 3.35 0.81
C GLY A 52 -22.37 4.76 1.12
N VAL A 53 -21.08 4.90 1.46
CA VAL A 53 -20.42 6.18 1.73
C VAL A 53 -20.10 6.85 0.40
N LYS A 54 -20.60 8.06 0.20
CA LYS A 54 -20.42 8.84 -1.03
C LYS A 54 -19.21 9.76 -0.92
N GLU A 55 -18.68 10.22 -2.05
CA GLU A 55 -17.56 11.17 -2.08
C GLU A 55 -17.83 12.49 -1.31
N ASP A 56 -19.09 12.93 -1.21
CA ASP A 56 -19.46 14.13 -0.45
C ASP A 56 -19.58 13.89 1.07
N ASP A 57 -19.52 12.63 1.52
CA ASP A 57 -19.67 12.27 2.93
C ASP A 57 -18.37 12.48 3.73
N TYR A 58 -17.23 12.55 3.05
CA TYR A 58 -15.89 12.70 3.64
C TYR A 58 -14.97 13.65 2.84
N SER A 59 -13.92 14.17 3.48
CA SER A 59 -12.85 14.90 2.82
C SER A 59 -11.72 13.92 2.49
N ALA A 60 -11.43 13.71 1.20
CA ALA A 60 -10.39 12.77 0.78
C ALA A 60 -8.98 13.33 0.96
N TYR A 61 -8.12 12.58 1.65
CA TYR A 61 -6.68 12.80 1.75
C TYR A 61 -5.94 11.72 0.97
N GLN A 62 -5.04 12.12 0.08
CA GLN A 62 -4.36 11.22 -0.86
C GLN A 62 -2.88 11.09 -0.51
N GLU A 63 -2.61 10.84 0.77
CA GLU A 63 -1.26 10.79 1.33
C GLU A 63 -0.66 9.37 1.27
N GLY A 64 0.67 9.28 1.30
CA GLY A 64 1.36 8.02 1.59
C GLY A 64 1.13 7.57 3.04
N PHE A 65 1.37 6.31 3.34
CA PHE A 65 0.99 5.71 4.64
C PHE A 65 1.59 6.41 5.85
N GLY A 66 2.86 6.79 5.81
CA GLY A 66 3.51 7.50 6.91
C GLY A 66 2.81 8.83 7.21
N ALA A 67 2.67 9.68 6.18
CA ALA A 67 2.00 10.97 6.30
C ALA A 67 0.52 10.85 6.70
N ALA A 68 -0.18 9.82 6.21
CA ALA A 68 -1.55 9.53 6.62
C ALA A 68 -1.65 9.21 8.12
N LEU A 69 -0.75 8.37 8.65
CA LEU A 69 -0.76 8.00 10.07
C LEU A 69 -0.25 9.14 10.97
N ASP A 70 0.68 9.96 10.50
CA ASP A 70 1.06 11.22 11.19
C ASP A 70 -0.17 12.15 11.30
N GLY A 71 -0.96 12.26 10.23
CA GLY A 71 -2.21 13.02 10.25
C GLY A 71 -3.26 12.43 11.20
N VAL A 72 -3.33 11.10 11.35
CA VAL A 72 -4.20 10.43 12.33
C VAL A 72 -3.72 10.72 13.75
N GLN A 73 -2.41 10.61 14.00
CA GLN A 73 -1.82 10.93 15.30
C GLN A 73 -2.15 12.37 15.73
N ASP A 74 -2.03 13.31 14.79
CA ASP A 74 -2.23 14.73 15.05
C ASP A 74 -3.72 15.14 15.08
N GLY A 75 -4.65 14.22 14.78
CA GLY A 75 -6.08 14.49 14.71
C GLY A 75 -6.52 15.32 13.49
N ASN A 76 -5.67 15.41 12.46
CA ASN A 76 -5.98 16.07 11.20
C ASN A 76 -6.68 15.11 10.21
N ILE A 77 -6.49 13.80 10.37
CA ILE A 77 -7.12 12.73 9.61
C ILE A 77 -7.87 11.86 10.61
N ASP A 78 -9.16 11.64 10.38
CA ASP A 78 -10.01 10.88 11.29
C ASP A 78 -9.88 9.37 11.06
N LEU A 79 -9.62 8.94 9.83
CA LEU A 79 -9.52 7.52 9.46
C LEU A 79 -8.53 7.32 8.32
N SER A 80 -7.73 6.27 8.40
CA SER A 80 -6.78 5.86 7.36
C SER A 80 -7.07 4.45 6.88
N ILE A 81 -7.19 4.28 5.56
CA ILE A 81 -7.36 2.98 4.91
C ILE A 81 -6.03 2.62 4.25
N GLY A 82 -5.54 1.40 4.52
CA GLY A 82 -4.33 0.91 3.90
C GLY A 82 -4.36 -0.54 3.50
N ILE A 83 -3.47 -0.88 2.56
CA ILE A 83 -3.14 -2.24 2.18
C ILE A 83 -1.66 -2.44 2.48
N LEU A 84 -1.36 -3.31 3.44
CA LEU A 84 -0.07 -3.36 4.12
C LEU A 84 0.30 -4.81 4.47
N GLY A 85 1.58 -5.03 4.75
CA GLY A 85 2.03 -6.23 5.45
C GLY A 85 1.48 -6.30 6.87
N LEU A 86 1.36 -7.51 7.39
CA LEU A 86 0.90 -7.79 8.74
C LEU A 86 2.02 -8.47 9.55
N PRO A 87 2.44 -7.92 10.70
CA PRO A 87 2.14 -6.58 11.20
C PRO A 87 2.78 -5.47 10.35
N SER A 88 2.28 -4.24 10.52
CA SER A 88 2.84 -3.01 9.96
C SER A 88 3.49 -2.18 11.05
N GLY A 89 4.79 -1.92 10.91
CA GLY A 89 5.54 -1.08 11.85
C GLY A 89 5.01 0.36 11.94
N SER A 90 4.35 0.88 10.89
CA SER A 90 3.77 2.23 10.93
C SER A 90 2.51 2.30 11.81
N ILE A 91 1.72 1.21 11.87
CA ILE A 91 0.58 1.10 12.79
C ILE A 91 1.06 0.90 14.23
N GLU A 92 2.11 0.09 14.44
CA GLU A 92 2.73 -0.07 15.76
C GLU A 92 3.28 1.27 16.29
N ASN A 93 3.94 2.06 15.43
CA ASN A 93 4.44 3.38 15.78
C ASN A 93 3.29 4.35 16.13
N LEU A 94 2.20 4.34 15.37
CA LEU A 94 1.02 5.13 15.69
C LEU A 94 0.46 4.74 17.07
N GLN A 95 0.32 3.44 17.35
CA GLN A 95 -0.14 2.98 18.66
C GLN A 95 0.80 3.37 19.79
N ALA A 96 2.12 3.26 19.58
CA ALA A 96 3.10 3.66 20.58
C ALA A 96 3.06 5.17 20.89
N ALA A 97 2.70 6.00 19.90
CA ALA A 97 2.64 7.45 20.04
C ALA A 97 1.29 7.97 20.56
N ALA A 98 0.18 7.47 20.02
CA ALA A 98 -1.17 7.93 20.36
C ALA A 98 -1.77 7.19 21.57
N GLY A 99 -1.48 5.88 21.70
CA GLY A 99 -1.94 5.04 22.80
C GLY A 99 -3.40 4.59 22.72
N ASP A 100 -4.14 5.02 21.70
CA ASP A 100 -5.58 4.81 21.54
C ASP A 100 -5.98 4.47 20.09
N VAL A 101 -5.14 3.71 19.38
CA VAL A 101 -5.47 3.23 18.03
C VAL A 101 -6.59 2.20 18.07
N ARG A 102 -7.51 2.33 17.12
CA ARG A 102 -8.57 1.37 16.84
C ARG A 102 -8.44 0.86 15.42
N MET A 103 -8.52 -0.46 15.26
CA MET A 103 -8.65 -1.09 13.96
C MET A 103 -10.12 -1.38 13.64
N ILE A 104 -10.57 -0.97 12.45
CA ILE A 104 -11.93 -1.16 11.97
C ILE A 104 -11.98 -2.43 11.11
N GLY A 105 -12.84 -3.36 11.50
CA GLY A 105 -13.12 -4.58 10.72
C GLY A 105 -14.24 -4.38 9.70
N LEU A 106 -14.31 -5.29 8.75
CA LEU A 106 -15.37 -5.37 7.76
C LEU A 106 -16.47 -6.34 8.21
N GLY A 107 -17.73 -5.99 7.94
CA GLY A 107 -18.86 -6.89 8.10
C GLY A 107 -18.88 -7.99 7.02
N ASP A 108 -19.54 -9.11 7.31
CA ASP A 108 -19.61 -10.25 6.38
C ASP A 108 -20.22 -9.88 5.02
N GLU A 109 -21.25 -9.04 4.99
CA GLU A 109 -21.89 -8.60 3.75
C GLU A 109 -20.93 -7.79 2.86
N ALA A 110 -20.12 -6.90 3.45
CA ALA A 110 -19.12 -6.14 2.72
C ALA A 110 -18.03 -7.06 2.18
N VAL A 111 -17.55 -8.01 2.97
CA VAL A 111 -16.55 -9.00 2.52
C VAL A 111 -17.10 -9.83 1.37
N ASP A 112 -18.31 -10.36 1.49
CA ASP A 112 -18.93 -11.19 0.46
C ASP A 112 -19.13 -10.40 -0.85
N TYR A 113 -19.51 -9.11 -0.75
CA TYR A 113 -19.59 -8.21 -1.89
C TYR A 113 -18.23 -8.00 -2.56
N ILE A 114 -17.19 -7.74 -1.77
CA ILE A 114 -15.83 -7.53 -2.28
C ILE A 114 -15.32 -8.80 -2.97
N GLU A 115 -15.46 -9.98 -2.36
CA GLU A 115 -15.02 -11.24 -2.97
C GLU A 115 -15.77 -11.55 -4.28
N ALA A 116 -17.05 -11.20 -4.36
CA ALA A 116 -17.85 -11.40 -5.56
C ALA A 116 -17.50 -10.45 -6.72
N ASN A 117 -16.95 -9.27 -6.42
CA ASN A 117 -16.71 -8.20 -7.38
C ASN A 117 -15.22 -7.86 -7.57
N SER A 118 -14.30 -8.62 -6.96
CA SER A 118 -12.86 -8.34 -7.04
C SER A 118 -12.00 -9.60 -6.86
N GLU A 119 -10.68 -9.44 -6.94
CA GLU A 119 -9.73 -10.52 -6.66
C GLU A 119 -9.28 -10.59 -5.20
N TYR A 120 -9.80 -9.71 -4.35
CA TYR A 120 -9.58 -9.79 -2.91
C TYR A 120 -10.25 -11.02 -2.32
N ARG A 121 -9.69 -11.53 -1.23
CA ARG A 121 -10.19 -12.70 -0.50
C ARG A 121 -10.41 -12.35 0.95
N ARG A 122 -11.41 -12.96 1.56
CA ARG A 122 -11.65 -12.87 3.00
C ARG A 122 -10.37 -13.21 3.76
N PHE A 123 -10.07 -12.39 4.76
CA PHE A 123 -8.96 -12.59 5.67
C PHE A 123 -9.39 -12.24 7.10
N VAL A 124 -8.72 -12.83 8.07
CA VAL A 124 -8.90 -12.49 9.48
C VAL A 124 -7.54 -12.09 9.98
N ILE A 125 -7.39 -10.84 10.43
CA ILE A 125 -6.24 -10.39 11.19
C ILE A 125 -6.35 -11.02 12.57
N PRO A 126 -5.45 -11.95 12.93
CA PRO A 126 -5.48 -12.55 14.26
C PRO A 126 -5.28 -11.49 15.34
N GLN A 127 -5.95 -11.65 16.49
CA GLN A 127 -5.80 -10.75 17.64
C GLN A 127 -4.33 -10.51 18.02
N ASP A 128 -3.48 -11.53 17.94
CA ASP A 128 -2.06 -11.44 18.31
C ASP A 128 -1.19 -10.68 17.30
N SER A 129 -1.77 -10.19 16.19
CA SER A 129 -1.05 -9.39 15.20
C SER A 129 -0.61 -8.03 15.73
N TYR A 130 -1.37 -7.44 16.66
CA TYR A 130 -1.04 -6.18 17.31
C TYR A 130 -1.45 -6.20 18.78
N GLU A 131 -0.61 -5.65 19.66
CA GLU A 131 -0.87 -5.67 21.11
C GLU A 131 -2.18 -4.99 21.54
N PHE A 132 -2.67 -4.02 20.76
CA PHE A 132 -3.89 -3.27 21.07
C PHE A 132 -5.18 -3.95 20.61
N LEU A 133 -5.10 -5.08 19.90
CA LEU A 133 -6.29 -5.80 19.48
C LEU A 133 -6.85 -6.66 20.62
N ASP A 134 -8.14 -6.47 20.89
CA ASP A 134 -8.88 -7.26 21.88
C ASP A 134 -9.56 -8.51 21.28
N GLN A 135 -9.62 -8.60 19.95
CA GLN A 135 -10.21 -9.71 19.20
C GLN A 135 -9.68 -9.76 17.76
N ASP A 136 -9.94 -10.88 17.09
CA ASP A 136 -9.73 -11.03 15.65
C ASP A 136 -10.51 -9.97 14.86
N VAL A 137 -9.92 -9.49 13.76
CA VAL A 137 -10.54 -8.48 12.88
C VAL A 137 -10.74 -9.06 11.48
N THR A 138 -12.00 -9.18 11.07
CA THR A 138 -12.37 -9.57 9.71
C THR A 138 -12.01 -8.47 8.72
N THR A 139 -11.37 -8.83 7.60
CA THR A 139 -10.98 -7.92 6.52
C THR A 139 -10.86 -8.70 5.22
N VAL A 140 -10.18 -8.14 4.22
CA VAL A 140 -9.78 -8.84 3.00
C VAL A 140 -8.27 -8.68 2.72
N THR A 141 -7.74 -9.58 1.90
CA THR A 141 -6.33 -9.65 1.51
C THR A 141 -6.17 -9.81 -0.01
N ALA A 142 -5.00 -9.44 -0.49
CA ALA A 142 -4.47 -9.68 -1.82
C ALA A 142 -3.01 -10.15 -1.70
N TYR A 143 -2.30 -10.28 -2.82
CA TYR A 143 -0.86 -10.57 -2.85
C TYR A 143 -0.07 -9.39 -3.38
N ALA A 144 1.03 -9.07 -2.69
CA ALA A 144 2.13 -8.30 -3.24
C ALA A 144 2.99 -9.20 -4.13
N VAL A 145 3.33 -8.72 -5.32
CA VAL A 145 4.15 -9.43 -6.30
C VAL A 145 5.26 -8.51 -6.81
N LEU A 146 6.39 -9.12 -7.17
CA LEU A 146 7.48 -8.46 -7.87
C LEU A 146 7.28 -8.68 -9.37
N VAL A 147 7.30 -7.59 -10.13
CA VAL A 147 7.29 -7.62 -11.59
C VAL A 147 8.54 -6.95 -12.16
N GLY A 148 8.98 -7.39 -13.33
CA GLY A 148 10.13 -6.84 -14.06
C GLY A 148 9.75 -6.33 -15.44
N ASN A 149 10.51 -5.34 -15.92
CA ASN A 149 10.42 -4.81 -17.26
C ASN A 149 11.11 -5.75 -18.26
N THR A 150 10.39 -6.24 -19.26
CA THR A 150 10.93 -7.16 -20.27
C THR A 150 11.90 -6.50 -21.25
N HIS A 151 12.06 -5.19 -21.17
CA HIS A 151 13.05 -4.43 -21.93
C HIS A 151 14.40 -4.29 -21.23
N SER A 152 14.48 -4.56 -19.91
CA SER A 152 15.71 -4.32 -19.14
C SER A 152 16.14 -5.47 -18.24
N ILE A 153 15.22 -6.35 -17.83
CA ILE A 153 15.53 -7.55 -17.08
C ILE A 153 15.74 -8.70 -18.05
N ASP A 154 17.00 -9.09 -18.25
CA ASP A 154 17.32 -10.24 -19.09
C ASP A 154 17.01 -11.58 -18.40
N GLU A 155 17.07 -12.67 -19.17
CA GLU A 155 16.72 -14.00 -18.68
C GLU A 155 17.53 -14.40 -17.44
N GLU A 156 18.84 -14.12 -17.43
CA GLU A 156 19.71 -14.54 -16.34
C GLU A 156 19.45 -13.70 -15.09
N LEU A 157 19.31 -12.39 -15.23
CA LEU A 157 18.96 -11.52 -14.13
C LEU A 157 17.61 -11.89 -13.54
N GLY A 158 16.59 -12.18 -14.35
CA GLY A 158 15.29 -12.59 -13.83
C GLY A 158 15.32 -13.97 -13.15
N TYR A 159 16.21 -14.88 -13.55
CA TYR A 159 16.46 -16.13 -12.82
C TYR A 159 17.06 -15.84 -11.45
N GLU A 160 18.10 -15.01 -11.41
CA GLU A 160 18.81 -14.66 -10.19
C GLU A 160 17.94 -13.86 -9.20
N LEU A 161 17.10 -12.94 -9.68
CA LEU A 161 16.14 -12.21 -8.84
C LEU A 161 15.15 -13.18 -8.18
N ALA A 162 14.55 -14.10 -8.96
CA ALA A 162 13.65 -15.12 -8.42
C ALA A 162 14.38 -16.02 -7.40
N ARG A 163 15.61 -16.46 -7.73
CA ARG A 163 16.42 -17.28 -6.83
C ARG A 163 16.71 -16.60 -5.50
N LEU A 164 17.24 -15.37 -5.55
CA LEU A 164 17.62 -14.62 -4.36
C LEU A 164 16.43 -14.23 -3.50
N MET A 165 15.24 -13.99 -4.08
CA MET A 165 14.02 -13.77 -3.31
C MET A 165 13.73 -14.91 -2.33
N HIS A 166 14.05 -16.15 -2.68
CA HIS A 166 13.76 -17.32 -1.85
C HIS A 166 14.97 -17.79 -1.04
N GLU A 167 16.13 -17.92 -1.69
CA GLU A 167 17.33 -18.46 -1.03
C GLU A 167 17.97 -17.49 -0.04
N LYS A 168 17.63 -16.20 -0.13
CA LYS A 168 18.15 -15.13 0.72
C LYS A 168 17.09 -14.38 1.50
N ALA A 169 15.85 -14.88 1.52
CA ALA A 169 14.75 -14.30 2.29
C ALA A 169 15.12 -14.09 3.77
N GLU A 170 15.81 -15.06 4.39
CA GLU A 170 16.23 -14.99 5.80
C GLU A 170 17.26 -13.90 6.11
N GLU A 171 17.95 -13.36 5.09
CA GLU A 171 18.87 -12.22 5.27
C GLU A 171 18.13 -10.88 5.32
N ASN A 172 16.85 -10.85 4.92
CA ASN A 172 15.98 -9.69 5.02
C ASN A 172 15.27 -9.70 6.37
N THR A 173 15.51 -8.67 7.17
CA THR A 173 15.03 -8.52 8.55
C THR A 173 13.58 -8.02 8.62
N HIS A 174 13.01 -7.56 7.51
CA HIS A 174 11.63 -7.13 7.43
C HIS A 174 10.68 -8.32 7.61
N ALA A 175 9.67 -8.23 8.49
CA ALA A 175 8.79 -9.36 8.85
C ALA A 175 8.16 -10.09 7.64
N GLN A 176 7.84 -9.35 6.59
CA GLN A 176 7.22 -9.89 5.38
C GLN A 176 8.14 -10.79 4.53
N SER A 177 9.46 -10.77 4.74
CA SER A 177 10.40 -11.66 4.05
C SER A 177 10.11 -13.14 4.35
N ALA A 178 9.52 -13.44 5.51
CA ALA A 178 9.10 -14.78 5.89
C ALA A 178 8.08 -15.42 4.92
N PHE A 179 7.39 -14.62 4.11
CA PHE A 179 6.44 -15.11 3.11
C PHE A 179 7.06 -15.40 1.74
N MET A 180 8.32 -15.03 1.52
CA MET A 180 9.07 -15.29 0.27
C MET A 180 9.58 -16.74 0.22
N THR A 181 8.68 -17.71 0.41
CA THR A 181 8.98 -19.14 0.37
C THR A 181 8.70 -19.73 -1.02
N LEU A 182 9.29 -20.88 -1.33
CA LEU A 182 8.96 -21.62 -2.56
C LEU A 182 7.50 -22.07 -2.61
N GLU A 183 6.89 -22.35 -1.45
CA GLU A 183 5.46 -22.69 -1.34
C GLU A 183 4.57 -21.57 -1.85
N ASN A 184 4.94 -20.31 -1.56
CA ASN A 184 4.16 -19.14 -1.94
C ASN A 184 4.56 -18.54 -3.30
N ALA A 185 5.66 -19.00 -3.90
CA ALA A 185 6.36 -18.30 -4.98
C ALA A 185 5.49 -17.85 -6.16
N LEU A 186 4.44 -18.63 -6.49
CA LEU A 186 3.55 -18.37 -7.62
C LEU A 186 2.20 -17.73 -7.23
N ASN A 187 1.98 -17.41 -5.96
CA ASN A 187 0.78 -16.73 -5.50
C ASN A 187 0.64 -15.36 -6.17
N GLY A 188 -0.55 -15.05 -6.67
CA GLY A 188 -0.81 -13.82 -7.41
C GLY A 188 -0.26 -13.79 -8.84
N SER A 189 0.32 -14.87 -9.36
CA SER A 189 0.85 -14.88 -10.73
C SER A 189 -0.24 -15.00 -11.81
N ALA A 190 -1.44 -15.49 -11.46
CA ALA A 190 -2.48 -15.84 -12.42
C ALA A 190 -2.90 -14.65 -13.31
N GLY A 191 -2.82 -14.83 -14.64
CA GLY A 191 -3.14 -13.80 -15.61
C GLY A 191 -1.99 -12.82 -15.92
N ILE A 192 -0.83 -12.99 -15.28
CA ILE A 192 0.39 -12.22 -15.55
C ILE A 192 1.41 -13.15 -16.26
N PRO A 193 2.00 -12.73 -17.39
CA PRO A 193 3.07 -13.47 -18.04
C PRO A 193 4.28 -13.61 -17.11
N ILE A 194 4.83 -14.80 -16.99
CA ILE A 194 6.01 -15.04 -16.15
C ILE A 194 7.29 -14.71 -16.91
N HIS A 195 8.25 -14.12 -16.22
CA HIS A 195 9.58 -13.89 -16.76
C HIS A 195 10.27 -15.24 -17.06
N PRO A 196 10.90 -15.44 -18.23
CA PRO A 196 11.48 -16.73 -18.61
C PRO A 196 12.53 -17.24 -17.62
N GLY A 197 13.38 -16.35 -17.08
CA GLY A 197 14.34 -16.69 -16.04
C GLY A 197 13.70 -17.16 -14.73
N ALA A 198 12.65 -16.46 -14.28
CA ALA A 198 11.93 -16.82 -13.06
C ALA A 198 11.23 -18.17 -13.22
N LYS A 199 10.60 -18.40 -14.39
CA LYS A 199 10.02 -19.70 -14.74
C LYS A 199 11.06 -20.82 -14.67
N ARG A 200 12.24 -20.61 -15.26
CA ARG A 200 13.34 -21.59 -15.23
C ARG A 200 13.70 -21.95 -13.79
N TYR A 201 13.91 -20.95 -12.94
CA TYR A 201 14.20 -21.18 -11.53
C TYR A 201 13.10 -22.00 -10.84
N TYR A 202 11.84 -21.61 -10.97
CA TYR A 202 10.73 -22.29 -10.30
C TYR A 202 10.52 -23.73 -10.78
N GLU A 203 10.66 -24.01 -12.07
CA GLU A 203 10.58 -25.37 -12.59
C GLU A 203 11.75 -26.25 -12.10
N GLU A 204 12.94 -25.70 -11.94
CA GLU A 204 14.09 -26.40 -11.33
C GLU A 204 13.86 -26.71 -9.85
N GLN A 205 13.11 -25.86 -9.14
CA GLN A 205 12.65 -26.13 -7.77
C GLN A 205 11.45 -27.10 -7.72
N GLY A 206 10.98 -27.60 -8.86
CA GLY A 206 9.90 -28.59 -8.95
C GLY A 206 8.49 -28.01 -8.92
N LEU A 207 8.34 -26.69 -9.09
CA LEU A 207 7.03 -26.04 -9.19
C LEU A 207 6.47 -26.17 -10.61
N GLU A 208 5.16 -26.37 -10.72
CA GLU A 208 4.45 -26.31 -11.99
C GLU A 208 4.10 -24.86 -12.34
N VAL A 209 4.64 -24.35 -13.45
CA VAL A 209 4.40 -22.98 -13.92
C VAL A 209 3.54 -23.01 -15.18
N SER A 210 2.26 -22.68 -15.04
CA SER A 210 1.29 -22.68 -16.15
C SER A 210 1.15 -21.32 -16.86
N ASN A 211 1.80 -20.28 -16.36
CA ASN A 211 1.70 -18.93 -16.89
C ASN A 211 2.26 -18.84 -18.33
N PRO A 212 1.69 -17.99 -19.20
CA PRO A 212 2.34 -17.60 -20.44
C PRO A 212 3.74 -17.05 -20.15
N VAL A 213 4.73 -17.38 -20.97
CA VAL A 213 6.08 -16.84 -20.83
C VAL A 213 6.16 -15.48 -21.51
N ALA A 214 6.66 -14.48 -20.79
CA ALA A 214 6.88 -13.15 -21.33
C ALA A 214 7.95 -13.16 -22.45
N GLN A 215 7.76 -12.35 -23.49
CA GLN A 215 8.77 -12.13 -24.52
C GLN A 215 9.71 -11.02 -24.05
N LEU A 216 11.02 -11.29 -24.11
CA LEU A 216 12.05 -10.31 -23.76
C LEU A 216 12.45 -9.51 -25.00
N GLU A 217 12.51 -8.19 -24.85
CA GLU A 217 12.97 -7.24 -25.86
C GLU A 217 14.09 -6.37 -25.29
N ILE A 218 15.17 -7.02 -24.84
CA ILE A 218 16.25 -6.39 -24.08
C ILE A 218 16.89 -5.23 -24.87
N GLN A 219 16.90 -4.05 -24.24
CA GLN A 219 17.40 -2.81 -24.80
C GLN A 219 18.77 -2.44 -24.21
N GLY A 220 19.83 -2.84 -24.90
CA GLY A 220 21.21 -2.47 -24.55
C GLY A 220 21.74 -3.13 -23.27
N ASP A 221 22.99 -2.82 -22.94
CA ASP A 221 23.63 -3.31 -21.73
C ASP A 221 23.31 -2.34 -20.57
N LYS A 222 22.78 -2.88 -19.47
CA LYS A 222 22.39 -2.11 -18.28
C LYS A 222 23.02 -2.72 -17.04
N SER A 223 23.41 -1.87 -16.10
CA SER A 223 23.99 -2.26 -14.81
C SER A 223 23.36 -1.53 -13.62
N GLU A 224 22.44 -0.60 -13.87
CA GLU A 224 21.80 0.24 -12.86
C GLU A 224 20.29 0.05 -12.97
N TYR A 225 19.64 -0.49 -11.95
CA TYR A 225 18.25 -0.90 -11.97
C TYR A 225 17.44 -0.16 -10.91
N ILE A 226 16.26 0.31 -11.30
CA ILE A 226 15.34 1.01 -10.41
C ILE A 226 14.21 0.08 -9.99
N LEU A 227 14.08 -0.12 -8.67
CA LEU A 227 12.96 -0.79 -8.03
C LEU A 227 11.93 0.24 -7.53
N GLY A 228 10.75 0.27 -8.15
CA GLY A 228 9.60 0.99 -7.59
C GLY A 228 9.03 0.26 -6.40
N THR A 229 8.83 1.00 -5.31
CA THR A 229 8.30 0.46 -4.06
C THR A 229 6.95 1.12 -3.73
N GLY A 230 6.87 1.88 -2.65
CA GLY A 230 5.72 2.68 -2.24
C GLY A 230 6.19 3.79 -1.30
N SER A 231 5.28 4.38 -0.53
CA SER A 231 5.65 5.42 0.44
C SER A 231 6.56 4.88 1.55
N GLN A 232 7.43 5.73 2.12
CA GLN A 232 8.37 5.34 3.19
C GLN A 232 7.72 4.72 4.43
N GLY A 233 6.51 5.16 4.80
CA GLY A 233 5.75 4.60 5.93
C GLY A 233 4.91 3.36 5.58
N GLY A 234 5.04 2.85 4.35
CA GLY A 234 4.39 1.62 3.89
C GLY A 234 5.30 0.41 4.00
N THR A 235 4.79 -0.76 3.60
CA THR A 235 5.54 -2.02 3.66
C THR A 235 6.57 -2.17 2.54
N TYR A 236 6.26 -1.69 1.34
CA TYR A 236 7.12 -1.89 0.16
C TYR A 236 8.49 -1.20 0.28
N TYR A 237 8.54 0.03 0.80
CA TYR A 237 9.78 0.82 0.81
C TYR A 237 10.89 0.18 1.66
N PRO A 238 10.70 -0.13 2.96
CA PRO A 238 11.73 -0.77 3.77
C PRO A 238 12.06 -2.19 3.27
N LEU A 239 11.04 -2.99 2.92
CA LEU A 239 11.24 -4.35 2.41
C LEU A 239 12.06 -4.36 1.11
N GLY A 240 11.69 -3.49 0.16
CA GLY A 240 12.37 -3.35 -1.13
C GLY A 240 13.79 -2.79 -1.00
N GLY A 241 14.05 -1.94 -0.01
CA GLY A 241 15.40 -1.46 0.30
C GLY A 241 16.32 -2.59 0.80
N GLU A 242 15.81 -3.48 1.64
CA GLU A 242 16.55 -4.66 2.07
C GLU A 242 16.74 -5.69 0.93
N MET A 243 15.71 -5.89 0.09
CA MET A 243 15.84 -6.71 -1.14
C MET A 243 16.93 -6.17 -2.07
N ALA A 244 16.93 -4.86 -2.36
CA ALA A 244 17.93 -4.22 -3.20
C ALA A 244 19.35 -4.35 -2.62
N THR A 245 19.48 -4.22 -1.29
CA THR A 245 20.75 -4.43 -0.59
C THR A 245 21.26 -5.86 -0.75
N ILE A 246 20.37 -6.86 -0.60
CA ILE A 246 20.71 -8.27 -0.83
C ILE A 246 21.15 -8.49 -2.27
N TRP A 247 20.41 -7.99 -3.26
CA TRP A 247 20.80 -8.12 -4.66
C TRP A 247 22.17 -7.51 -4.94
N ASN A 248 22.45 -6.30 -4.44
CA ASN A 248 23.75 -5.65 -4.56
C ASN A 248 24.91 -6.43 -3.92
N ASN A 249 24.63 -7.30 -2.94
CA ASN A 249 25.65 -8.13 -2.30
C ASN A 249 25.97 -9.41 -3.07
N TYR A 250 25.06 -9.89 -3.92
CA TYR A 250 25.17 -11.19 -4.59
C TYR A 250 25.26 -11.12 -6.11
N LEU A 251 24.83 -10.02 -6.73
CA LEU A 251 24.80 -9.84 -8.18
C LEU A 251 25.91 -8.90 -8.63
N ASP A 252 27.08 -9.47 -8.89
CA ASP A 252 28.22 -8.73 -9.42
C ASP A 252 27.87 -8.08 -10.77
N GLY A 253 28.14 -6.77 -10.89
CA GLY A 253 27.91 -6.03 -12.13
C GLY A 253 26.50 -5.47 -12.31
N ALA A 254 25.61 -5.65 -11.32
CA ALA A 254 24.32 -4.99 -11.24
C ALA A 254 24.21 -4.16 -9.95
N ASN A 255 23.59 -2.99 -10.03
CA ASN A 255 23.31 -2.12 -8.91
C ASN A 255 21.82 -1.77 -8.88
N PHE A 256 21.17 -2.04 -7.76
CA PHE A 256 19.75 -1.85 -7.55
C PHE A 256 19.52 -0.69 -6.58
N THR A 257 18.65 0.24 -6.97
CA THR A 257 18.20 1.35 -6.13
C THR A 257 16.69 1.28 -6.01
N ASN A 258 16.19 1.19 -4.78
CA ASN A 258 14.77 1.34 -4.52
C ASN A 258 14.38 2.82 -4.47
N ILE A 259 13.21 3.16 -5.00
CA ILE A 259 12.66 4.53 -4.94
C ILE A 259 11.26 4.53 -4.34
N GLU A 260 10.95 5.62 -3.65
CA GLU A 260 9.60 5.92 -3.14
C GLU A 260 8.68 6.30 -4.30
N THR A 261 7.46 5.75 -4.28
CA THR A 261 6.42 5.98 -5.29
C THR A 261 5.03 5.95 -4.66
N GLY A 262 3.99 6.23 -5.45
CA GLY A 262 2.58 5.95 -5.14
C GLY A 262 2.21 4.47 -5.16
N ALA A 263 3.17 3.56 -5.30
CA ALA A 263 3.03 2.11 -5.36
C ALA A 263 2.48 1.56 -6.70
N SER A 264 1.55 0.61 -6.63
CA SER A 264 1.28 -0.37 -7.69
C SER A 264 1.06 0.21 -9.09
N ILE A 265 0.11 1.14 -9.28
CA ILE A 265 -0.23 1.63 -10.63
C ILE A 265 0.89 2.55 -11.14
N GLU A 266 1.46 3.41 -10.30
CA GLU A 266 2.61 4.23 -10.68
C GLU A 266 3.82 3.38 -11.08
N ASN A 267 4.12 2.30 -10.35
CA ASN A 267 5.22 1.39 -10.66
C ASN A 267 5.00 0.70 -12.01
N LEU A 268 3.80 0.18 -12.25
CA LEU A 268 3.42 -0.46 -13.52
C LEU A 268 3.51 0.53 -14.69
N VAL A 269 2.95 1.73 -14.54
CA VAL A 269 3.01 2.80 -15.55
C VAL A 269 4.47 3.22 -15.81
N SER A 270 5.30 3.27 -14.79
CA SER A 270 6.72 3.62 -14.95
C SER A 270 7.52 2.51 -15.64
N ILE A 271 7.15 1.23 -15.45
CA ILE A 271 7.67 0.12 -16.25
C ILE A 271 7.26 0.26 -17.71
N ARG A 272 5.97 0.53 -17.99
CA ARG A 272 5.49 0.78 -19.36
C ARG A 272 6.30 1.86 -20.09
N ASP A 273 6.63 2.92 -19.38
CA ASP A 273 7.35 4.07 -19.92
C ASP A 273 8.88 3.88 -19.91
N ASP A 274 9.40 2.68 -19.60
CA ASP A 274 10.83 2.36 -19.47
C ASP A 274 11.61 3.24 -18.46
N ARG A 275 10.89 3.85 -17.51
CA ARG A 275 11.46 4.66 -16.41
C ARG A 275 11.78 3.82 -15.17
N MET A 276 11.37 2.56 -15.16
CA MET A 276 11.51 1.63 -14.04
C MET A 276 11.77 0.22 -14.54
N ASP A 277 12.58 -0.53 -13.79
CA ASP A 277 13.05 -1.86 -14.18
C ASP A 277 12.33 -2.97 -13.41
N LEU A 278 12.06 -2.70 -12.14
CA LEU A 278 11.37 -3.61 -11.23
C LEU A 278 10.30 -2.83 -10.49
N GLY A 279 9.18 -3.47 -10.19
CA GLY A 279 8.08 -2.85 -9.45
C GLY A 279 7.46 -3.81 -8.46
N MET A 280 7.25 -3.34 -7.24
CA MET A 280 6.34 -3.99 -6.29
C MET A 280 4.91 -3.56 -6.61
N THR A 281 3.99 -4.50 -6.66
CA THR A 281 2.60 -4.22 -7.03
C THR A 281 1.65 -5.24 -6.43
N VAL A 282 0.39 -4.86 -6.23
CA VAL A 282 -0.66 -5.82 -5.91
C VAL A 282 -0.93 -6.64 -7.18
N HIS A 283 -1.15 -7.95 -7.05
CA HIS A 283 -1.37 -8.83 -8.20
C HIS A 283 -2.55 -8.41 -9.11
N ALA A 284 -3.66 -7.94 -8.53
CA ALA A 284 -4.86 -7.53 -9.28
C ALA A 284 -4.57 -6.41 -10.30
N PRO A 285 -4.02 -5.24 -9.92
CA PRO A 285 -3.67 -4.21 -10.90
C PRO A 285 -2.56 -4.66 -11.88
N ALA A 286 -1.66 -5.56 -11.49
CA ALA A 286 -0.68 -6.11 -12.43
C ALA A 286 -1.33 -6.97 -13.52
N LYS A 287 -2.33 -7.77 -13.17
CA LYS A 287 -3.15 -8.53 -14.11
C LYS A 287 -3.97 -7.59 -15.00
N ASP A 288 -4.66 -6.61 -14.40
CA ASP A 288 -5.45 -5.63 -15.14
C ASP A 288 -4.59 -4.84 -16.14
N ALA A 289 -3.37 -4.46 -15.75
CA ALA A 289 -2.40 -3.82 -16.63
C ALA A 289 -2.07 -4.66 -17.86
N VAL A 290 -1.81 -5.96 -17.69
CA VAL A 290 -1.54 -6.86 -18.83
C VAL A 290 -2.75 -7.00 -19.74
N SER A 291 -3.95 -7.15 -19.16
CA SER A 291 -5.18 -7.34 -19.94
C SER A 291 -5.78 -6.05 -20.51
N GLY A 292 -5.32 -4.88 -20.05
CA GLY A 292 -5.88 -3.58 -20.43
C GLY A 292 -7.27 -3.34 -19.86
N ASN A 293 -7.48 -3.64 -18.58
CA ASN A 293 -8.75 -3.43 -17.88
C ASN A 293 -8.65 -2.29 -16.86
N GLY A 294 -9.79 -1.67 -16.53
CA GLY A 294 -9.91 -0.73 -15.43
C GLY A 294 -9.10 0.54 -15.70
N GLU A 295 -8.19 0.88 -14.80
CA GLU A 295 -7.28 2.04 -14.96
C GLU A 295 -6.37 1.93 -16.21
N PHE A 296 -6.29 0.75 -16.82
CA PHE A 296 -5.49 0.46 -18.01
C PHE A 296 -6.33 0.24 -19.28
N ASP A 297 -7.62 0.58 -19.27
CA ASP A 297 -8.47 0.55 -20.48
C ASP A 297 -7.79 1.33 -21.63
N ASP A 298 -7.73 0.71 -22.82
CA ASP A 298 -7.01 1.18 -24.02
C ASP A 298 -5.49 1.42 -23.84
N ASN A 299 -4.92 1.07 -22.68
CA ASN A 299 -3.55 1.37 -22.27
C ASN A 299 -2.84 0.17 -21.62
N ALA A 300 -3.11 -1.04 -22.14
CA ALA A 300 -2.48 -2.28 -21.69
C ALA A 300 -0.94 -2.19 -21.69
N ILE A 301 -0.31 -2.84 -20.70
CA ILE A 301 1.14 -2.85 -20.48
C ILE A 301 1.70 -4.18 -20.97
N GLY A 302 2.43 -4.12 -22.09
CA GLY A 302 3.00 -5.31 -22.75
C GLY A 302 4.40 -5.71 -22.28
N ASN A 303 5.10 -4.83 -21.58
CA ASN A 303 6.51 -5.02 -21.17
C ASN A 303 6.68 -5.32 -19.67
N VAL A 304 5.68 -5.94 -19.05
CA VAL A 304 5.73 -6.35 -17.64
C VAL A 304 5.66 -7.87 -17.51
N ALA A 305 6.50 -8.44 -16.64
CA ALA A 305 6.54 -9.87 -16.37
C ALA A 305 6.61 -10.16 -14.87
N PHE A 306 5.86 -11.17 -14.42
CA PHE A 306 5.90 -11.68 -13.05
C PHE A 306 7.27 -12.31 -12.75
N ILE A 307 7.88 -11.92 -11.63
CA ILE A 307 9.11 -12.53 -11.11
C ILE A 307 8.81 -13.42 -9.92
N GLY A 308 7.99 -12.98 -8.97
CA GLY A 308 7.69 -13.77 -7.77
C GLY A 308 6.70 -13.13 -6.81
N HIS A 309 6.06 -13.96 -6.00
CA HIS A 309 5.29 -13.52 -4.84
C HIS A 309 6.19 -12.91 -3.76
N ILE A 310 5.72 -11.85 -3.11
CA ILE A 310 6.44 -11.18 -2.02
C ILE A 310 5.79 -11.53 -0.68
N TYR A 311 4.54 -11.12 -0.45
CA TYR A 311 3.79 -11.38 0.79
C TYR A 311 2.27 -11.19 0.60
N PRO A 312 1.41 -11.73 1.49
CA PRO A 312 -0.01 -11.38 1.55
C PRO A 312 -0.19 -9.94 2.02
N GLU A 313 -0.90 -9.14 1.23
CA GLU A 313 -1.22 -7.76 1.52
C GLU A 313 -2.61 -7.66 2.12
N VAL A 314 -2.71 -7.10 3.33
CA VAL A 314 -3.93 -7.10 4.13
C VAL A 314 -4.49 -5.69 4.21
N ILE A 315 -5.80 -5.55 4.03
CA ILE A 315 -6.47 -4.28 4.26
C ILE A 315 -6.56 -4.01 5.76
N GLN A 316 -6.05 -2.86 6.17
CA GLN A 316 -5.99 -2.41 7.55
C GLN A 316 -6.55 -1.00 7.61
N ILE A 317 -7.64 -0.83 8.35
CA ILE A 317 -8.35 0.43 8.52
C ILE A 317 -8.12 0.88 9.95
N VAL A 318 -7.52 2.04 10.15
CA VAL A 318 -7.16 2.53 11.48
C VAL A 318 -7.69 3.93 11.73
N THR A 319 -8.08 4.17 12.98
CA THR A 319 -8.51 5.46 13.52
C THR A 319 -8.02 5.56 14.96
N ARG A 320 -8.29 6.67 15.64
CA ARG A 320 -8.13 6.81 17.09
C ARG A 320 -9.47 6.64 17.78
N GLU A 321 -9.48 6.16 19.02
CA GLU A 321 -10.71 5.98 19.79
C GLU A 321 -11.50 7.28 19.98
N ASP A 322 -10.81 8.42 20.05
CA ASP A 322 -11.41 9.75 20.23
C ASP A 322 -12.15 10.28 18.99
N SER A 323 -11.95 9.69 17.80
CA SER A 323 -12.71 10.01 16.59
C SER A 323 -14.18 9.61 16.70
N GLY A 324 -14.48 8.62 17.55
CA GLY A 324 -15.80 8.01 17.67
C GLY A 324 -16.20 7.11 16.49
N ILE A 325 -15.33 6.94 15.48
CA ILE A 325 -15.58 6.09 14.32
C ILE A 325 -15.34 4.62 14.73
N THR A 326 -16.37 3.79 14.59
CA THR A 326 -16.32 2.37 14.96
C THR A 326 -16.60 1.42 13.80
N SER A 327 -17.11 1.94 12.69
CA SER A 327 -17.37 1.24 11.44
C SER A 327 -17.26 2.21 10.25
N LEU A 328 -17.11 1.67 9.03
CA LEU A 328 -17.20 2.52 7.83
C LEU A 328 -18.62 3.09 7.61
N ASP A 329 -19.65 2.43 8.14
CA ASP A 329 -21.04 2.92 8.08
C ASP A 329 -21.21 4.26 8.83
N ASP A 330 -20.37 4.53 9.83
CA ASP A 330 -20.39 5.80 10.58
C ASP A 330 -20.00 7.01 9.71
N LEU A 331 -19.44 6.77 8.52
CA LEU A 331 -19.09 7.82 7.55
C LEU A 331 -20.27 8.22 6.67
N ALA A 332 -21.26 7.34 6.46
CA ALA A 332 -22.39 7.60 5.56
C ALA A 332 -23.38 8.61 6.16
N LYS A 333 -23.88 9.55 5.34
CA LYS A 333 -24.86 10.59 5.75
C LYS A 333 -26.21 10.50 5.04
#